data_AF-A0A429MCW6-F1
#
_entry.id   AF-A0A429MCW6-F1
#
_cell.length_a   1.000
_cell.length_b   1.000
_cell.length_c   1.000
_cell.angle_alpha   90.00
_cell.angle_beta   90.00
_cell.angle_gamma   90.00
#
_symmetry.space_group_name_H-M   'P 1'
#
loop_
_entity.id
_entity.type
_entity.pdbx_description
1 polymer ?
#
loop_
_entity_poly.entity_id
_entity_poly.type
_entity_poly.pdbx_seq_one_letter_code
_entity_poly.pdbx_strand_id
1 'polypeptide(L)'
;MIHVVLYEPEIPANTGNIIRLCANTGAQLHLVKPLGFELDDKKLKRAGLDYHEWARMQIWDNIELCRADLKAKGVEHIFPLTTKGSATPHTVDLNRPVA
;
A
#
# COMPACT_ATOMS: atom_id res chain seq x y z
N MET A 1 -5.15 10.76 -5.95
CA MET A 1 -5.41 9.30 -5.77
C MET A 1 -4.69 8.86 -4.51
N ILE A 2 -5.27 7.95 -3.72
CA ILE A 2 -4.63 7.45 -2.49
C ILE A 2 -3.67 6.31 -2.86
N HIS A 3 -2.48 6.32 -2.24
CA HIS A 3 -1.48 5.27 -2.37
C HIS A 3 -1.28 4.61 -1.00
N VAL A 4 -1.42 3.30 -0.93
CA VAL A 4 -1.16 2.49 0.27
C VAL A 4 0.15 1.76 0.07
N VAL A 5 1.13 1.99 0.95
CA VAL A 5 2.43 1.33 0.90
C VAL A 5 2.57 0.42 2.10
N LEU A 6 2.75 -0.87 1.86
CA LEU A 6 3.11 -1.85 2.90
C LEU A 6 4.62 -2.08 2.84
N TYR A 7 5.32 -1.64 3.87
CA TYR A 7 6.76 -1.87 4.02
C TYR A 7 6.98 -3.22 4.70
N GLU A 8 7.67 -4.13 4.00
CA GLU A 8 8.04 -5.47 4.48
C GLU A 8 6.89 -6.25 5.15
N PRO A 9 5.73 -6.43 4.47
CA PRO A 9 4.57 -7.04 5.10
C PRO A 9 4.82 -8.51 5.46
N GLU A 10 4.50 -8.89 6.70
CA GLU A 10 4.80 -10.22 7.23
C GLU A 10 3.62 -11.19 7.17
N ILE A 11 2.38 -10.68 7.30
CA ILE A 11 1.19 -11.51 7.48
C ILE A 11 0.34 -11.55 6.19
N PRO A 12 0.21 -12.72 5.53
CA PRO A 12 -0.51 -12.83 4.25
C PRO A 12 -1.98 -12.41 4.36
N ALA A 13 -2.66 -12.76 5.44
CA ALA A 13 -4.08 -12.44 5.65
C ALA A 13 -4.33 -10.92 5.71
N ASN A 14 -3.44 -10.17 6.37
CA ASN A 14 -3.52 -8.71 6.44
C ASN A 14 -3.35 -8.10 5.05
N THR A 15 -2.35 -8.57 4.28
CA THR A 15 -2.13 -8.11 2.91
C THR A 15 -3.33 -8.43 2.02
N GLY A 16 -3.91 -9.63 2.12
CA GLY A 16 -5.13 -10.00 1.38
C GLY A 16 -6.32 -9.07 1.64
N ASN A 17 -6.57 -8.74 2.92
CA ASN A 17 -7.62 -7.80 3.30
C ASN A 17 -7.34 -6.38 2.76
N ILE A 18 -6.08 -5.95 2.76
CA ILE A 18 -5.68 -4.62 2.24
C ILE A 18 -5.78 -4.57 0.72
N ILE A 19 -5.47 -5.67 0.00
CA ILE A 19 -5.72 -5.77 -1.45
C ILE A 19 -7.21 -5.53 -1.71
N ARG A 20 -8.11 -6.20 -0.97
CA ARG A 20 -9.56 -6.00 -1.11
C ARG A 20 -9.97 -4.56 -0.83
N LEU A 21 -9.43 -3.96 0.24
CA LEU A 21 -9.71 -2.57 0.58
C LEU A 21 -9.30 -1.63 -0.57
N CYS A 22 -8.10 -1.82 -1.13
CA CYS A 22 -7.60 -0.99 -2.23
C CYS A 22 -8.46 -1.14 -3.50
N ALA A 23 -8.86 -2.37 -3.82
CA ALA A 23 -9.77 -2.64 -4.94
C ALA A 23 -11.13 -1.94 -4.77
N ASN A 24 -11.73 -2.02 -3.58
CA ASN A 24 -13.03 -1.42 -3.29
C ASN A 24 -13.00 0.12 -3.21
N THR A 25 -11.87 0.70 -2.80
CA THR A 25 -11.72 2.16 -2.62
C THR A 25 -11.07 2.86 -3.82
N GLY A 26 -10.55 2.09 -4.78
CA GLY A 26 -9.75 2.62 -5.89
C GLY A 26 -8.35 3.11 -5.48
N ALA A 27 -7.90 2.81 -4.26
CA ALA A 27 -6.54 3.12 -3.84
C ALA A 27 -5.52 2.23 -4.55
N GLN A 28 -4.33 2.77 -4.80
CA GLN A 28 -3.23 2.04 -5.42
C GLN A 28 -2.37 1.37 -4.33
N LEU A 29 -2.21 0.04 -4.41
CA LEU A 29 -1.40 -0.72 -3.47
C LEU A 29 0.04 -0.89 -3.95
N HIS A 30 0.98 -0.68 -3.04
CA HIS A 30 2.41 -0.93 -3.21
C HIS A 30 2.90 -1.85 -2.09
N LEU A 31 3.63 -2.91 -2.44
CA LEU A 31 4.32 -3.79 -1.50
C LEU A 31 5.83 -3.60 -1.64
N VAL A 32 6.53 -3.38 -0.53
CA VAL A 32 7.99 -3.27 -0.52
C VAL A 32 8.58 -4.53 0.11
N LYS A 33 9.52 -5.15 -0.59
CA LYS A 33 10.23 -6.36 -0.15
C LYS A 33 11.20 -6.08 1.03
N PRO A 34 11.61 -7.13 1.77
CA PRO A 34 11.16 -8.52 1.67
C PRO A 34 9.71 -8.73 2.14
N LEU A 35 8.97 -9.58 1.43
CA LEU A 35 7.66 -10.03 1.89
C LEU A 35 7.86 -11.24 2.81
N GLY A 36 7.22 -11.27 3.97
CA GLY A 36 7.25 -12.42 4.88
C GLY A 36 6.47 -13.65 4.37
N PHE A 37 5.96 -13.60 3.14
CA PHE A 37 5.17 -14.65 2.52
C PHE A 37 5.30 -14.63 1.00
N GLU A 38 4.97 -15.76 0.38
CA GLU A 38 4.90 -15.88 -1.08
C GLU A 38 3.57 -15.35 -1.61
N LEU A 39 3.64 -14.48 -2.61
CA LEU A 39 2.51 -14.11 -3.45
C LEU A 39 2.30 -15.20 -4.50
N ASP A 40 1.42 -16.15 -4.21
CA ASP A 40 0.99 -17.16 -5.18
C ASP A 40 -0.42 -16.81 -5.67
N ASP A 41 -0.59 -16.66 -6.98
CA ASP A 41 -1.86 -16.45 -7.66
C ASP A 41 -2.96 -17.41 -7.20
N LYS A 42 -2.61 -18.67 -6.89
CA LYS A 42 -3.57 -19.66 -6.36
C LYS A 42 -4.04 -19.30 -4.96
N LYS A 43 -3.15 -18.79 -4.09
CA LYS A 43 -3.50 -18.34 -2.74
C LYS A 43 -4.33 -17.06 -2.78
N LEU A 44 -4.00 -16.13 -3.69
CA LEU A 44 -4.76 -14.90 -3.91
C LEU A 44 -6.17 -15.17 -4.46
N LYS A 45 -6.30 -16.01 -5.50
CA LYS A 45 -7.61 -16.43 -6.03
C LYS A 45 -8.46 -17.12 -4.97
N ARG A 46 -7.86 -17.94 -4.11
CA ARG A 46 -8.57 -18.65 -3.03
C ARG A 46 -8.98 -17.73 -1.87
N ALA A 47 -8.33 -16.58 -1.71
CA ALA A 47 -8.80 -15.49 -0.84
C ALA A 47 -9.98 -14.70 -1.46
N GLY A 48 -10.53 -15.20 -2.56
CA GLY A 48 -11.67 -14.62 -3.27
C GLY A 48 -11.32 -13.39 -4.09
N LEU A 49 -10.03 -13.04 -4.23
CA LEU A 49 -9.60 -11.84 -4.95
C LEU A 49 -9.74 -12.07 -6.46
N ASP A 50 -10.51 -11.22 -7.11
CA ASP A 50 -10.65 -11.22 -8.57
C ASP A 50 -9.35 -10.76 -9.22
N TYR A 51 -9.04 -11.29 -10.40
CA TYR A 51 -7.78 -11.02 -11.12
C TYR A 51 -7.50 -9.51 -11.26
N HIS A 52 -8.55 -8.73 -11.54
CA HIS A 52 -8.46 -7.29 -11.71
C HIS A 52 -8.11 -6.52 -10.41
N GLU A 53 -8.42 -7.08 -9.24
CA GLU A 53 -8.19 -6.44 -7.94
C GLU A 53 -6.71 -6.43 -7.54
N TRP A 54 -5.95 -7.46 -7.90
CA TRP A 54 -4.52 -7.55 -7.60
C TRP A 54 -3.60 -7.24 -8.78
N ALA A 55 -4.11 -7.27 -10.03
CA ALA A 55 -3.33 -6.89 -11.22
C ALA A 55 -2.78 -5.46 -11.20
N ARG A 56 -3.37 -4.57 -10.37
CA ARG A 56 -2.91 -3.20 -10.22
C ARG A 56 -1.81 -3.05 -9.15
N MET A 57 -1.60 -4.03 -8.29
CA MET A 57 -0.61 -3.97 -7.22
C MET A 57 0.81 -3.85 -7.78
N GLN A 58 1.63 -2.96 -7.20
CA GLN A 58 3.04 -2.83 -7.55
C GLN A 58 3.91 -3.41 -6.44
N ILE A 59 4.95 -4.15 -6.81
CA ILE A 59 5.92 -4.73 -5.88
C ILE A 59 7.28 -4.09 -6.14
N TRP A 60 7.94 -3.66 -5.07
CA TRP A 60 9.23 -2.97 -5.12
C TRP A 60 10.29 -3.74 -4.36
N ASP A 61 11.52 -3.74 -4.88
CA ASP A 61 12.64 -4.39 -4.20
C ASP A 61 13.11 -3.63 -2.96
N ASN A 62 12.86 -2.32 -2.90
CA ASN A 62 13.16 -1.48 -1.75
C ASN A 62 12.27 -0.22 -1.75
N ILE A 63 12.28 0.49 -0.62
CA ILE A 63 11.44 1.69 -0.41
C ILE A 63 11.88 2.86 -1.29
N GLU A 64 13.14 2.91 -1.71
CA GLU A 64 13.67 4.01 -2.53
C GLU A 64 13.10 4.00 -3.95
N LEU A 65 12.99 2.81 -4.54
CA LEU A 65 12.32 2.63 -5.84
C LEU A 65 10.84 3.00 -5.76
N CYS A 66 10.15 2.57 -4.69
CA CYS A 66 8.77 2.94 -4.44
C CYS A 66 8.59 4.46 -4.33
N ARG A 67 9.44 5.13 -3.55
CA ARG A 67 9.41 6.59 -3.38
C ARG A 67 9.72 7.35 -4.66
N ALA A 68 10.64 6.85 -5.47
CA ALA A 68 10.97 7.45 -6.77
C ALA A 68 9.78 7.40 -7.74
N ASP A 69 9.08 6.26 -7.82
CA ASP A 69 7.86 6.10 -8.62
C ASP A 69 6.72 7.00 -8.12
N LEU A 70 6.49 7.03 -6.80
CA LEU A 70 5.49 7.91 -6.19
C LEU A 70 5.77 9.38 -6.51
N LYS A 71 7.04 9.81 -6.41
CA LYS A 71 7.45 11.17 -6.77
C LYS A 71 7.22 11.46 -8.26
N ALA A 72 7.56 10.52 -9.14
CA ALA A 72 7.33 10.67 -10.59
C ALA A 72 5.83 10.78 -10.94
N LYS A 73 4.96 10.18 -10.12
CA LYS A 73 3.49 10.29 -10.21
C LYS A 73 2.92 11.55 -9.55
N GLY A 74 3.76 12.45 -9.04
CA GLY A 74 3.33 13.70 -8.40
C GLY A 74 2.78 13.50 -6.99
N VAL A 75 3.10 12.41 -6.30
CA VAL A 75 2.74 12.22 -4.89
C VAL A 75 3.69 13.02 -4.02
N GLU A 76 3.21 14.15 -3.51
CA GLU A 76 4.01 15.08 -2.70
C GLU A 76 3.94 14.77 -1.19
N HIS A 77 2.81 14.24 -0.73
CA HIS A 77 2.56 13.97 0.69
C HIS A 77 2.63 12.48 1.01
N ILE A 78 3.48 12.13 1.95
CA ILE A 78 3.64 10.76 2.47
C ILE A 78 3.45 10.82 3.98
N PHE A 79 2.55 9.98 4.49
CA PHE A 79 2.20 9.92 5.91
C PHE A 79 2.59 8.55 6.51
N PRO A 80 3.73 8.44 7.20
CA PRO A 80 4.09 7.22 7.89
C PRO A 80 3.16 6.97 9.09
N LEU A 81 2.60 5.77 9.20
CA LEU A 81 1.84 5.36 10.38
C LEU A 81 2.78 4.77 11.42
N THR A 82 2.87 5.43 12.58
CA THR A 82 3.67 4.96 13.71
C THR A 82 3.06 5.41 15.03
N THR A 83 3.21 4.60 16.08
CA THR A 83 2.80 4.93 17.44
C THR A 83 3.63 6.07 18.05
N LYS A 84 4.77 6.42 17.44
CA LYS A 84 5.64 7.54 17.83
C LYS A 84 5.31 8.86 17.11
N GLY A 85 4.18 8.91 16.39
CA GLY A 85 3.76 10.09 15.64
C GLY A 85 3.31 11.23 16.54
N SER A 86 3.40 12.46 16.05
CA SER A 86 2.99 13.68 16.77
C SER A 86 1.52 14.08 16.53
N ALA A 87 0.83 13.43 15.60
CA ALA A 87 -0.56 13.73 15.23
C ALA A 87 -1.35 12.46 14.96
N THR A 88 -2.67 12.52 15.14
CA THR A 88 -3.56 11.36 14.93
C THR A 88 -4.20 11.40 13.54
N PRO A 89 -4.38 10.27 12.85
CA PRO A 89 -4.90 10.28 11.47
C PRO A 89 -6.27 10.96 11.27
N HIS A 90 -7.11 11.01 12.31
CA HIS A 90 -8.44 11.63 12.23
C HIS A 90 -8.43 13.15 12.52
N THR A 91 -7.31 13.71 12.98
CA THR A 91 -7.16 15.15 13.22
C THR A 91 -6.29 15.85 12.17
N VAL A 92 -5.53 15.09 11.38
CA VAL A 92 -4.71 15.61 10.28
C VAL A 92 -5.58 15.84 9.05
N ASP A 93 -5.49 17.03 8.46
CA ASP A 93 -6.06 17.28 7.14
C ASP A 93 -5.17 16.64 6.07
N LEU A 94 -5.59 15.47 5.60
CA LEU A 94 -4.87 14.69 4.58
C LEU A 94 -5.01 15.28 3.16
N ASN A 95 -5.79 16.36 2.97
CA ASN A 95 -6.04 17.01 1.69
C ASN A 95 -5.38 18.40 1.58
N ARG A 96 -4.67 18.87 2.60
CA ARG A 96 -3.98 20.18 2.54
C ARG A 96 -2.52 20.05 2.10
N PRO A 97 -2.04 20.96 1.24
CA PRO A 97 -0.61 21.12 1.04
C PRO A 97 0.04 21.48 2.37
N VAL A 98 0.99 20.66 2.82
CA VAL A 98 1.88 21.02 3.92
C VAL A 98 2.89 22.00 3.33
N ALA A 99 2.81 23.26 3.75
CA ALA A 99 3.81 24.28 3.44
C ALA A 99 5.16 23.94 4.08
#